data_AF-A0A660MGR4-F1
#
_entry.id   AF-A0A660MGR4-F1
#
_cell.length_a   1.000
_cell.length_b   1.000
_cell.length_c   1.000
_cell.angle_alpha   90.00
_cell.angle_beta   90.00
_cell.angle_gamma   90.00
#
_symmetry.space_group_name_H-M   'P 1'
#
loop_
_entity.id
_entity.type
_entity.pdbx_description
1 polymer ?
#
loop_
_entity_poly.entity_id
_entity_poly.type
_entity_poly.pdbx_seq_one_letter_code
_entity_poly.pdbx_strand_id
1 'polypeptide(L)'
;MQTTHHYARWAVIFALLALLFAWIGNRIERDFGRLDVSTVTFMTEEQKPMVGKLYRPKTATAEHPAPALLALHGYQSDKEATSTFGALELARRGYVVLAIDQFGHGYSTQAPAANKNMSGANNGYQYLKTLPFVDKTRLGIFGHSTGALNAIRVAKQNPDHRAVNGQSSNGGEMDGLHNYLLTQGLYEEIGGYREKTYPVKNLVHHEKRLQAFGLPTDSTLEWNHTYGDFADGSARRADLVPGTHLGVMISTATNQSAIDWFGQAMQHDSDVQGFTYWYKEFSGLFALAFALLSALCLAALLLDTPYFAAARQPIEREALLPRGQWRVFALINIAATLILYPLFTRWGGANEPLASIFPFMPLEMGNGIITWLIITAIIGGIAFAVWYRKQGVPLQYLGVLASPARAQSATVIRRHLLLALLLAAYLYALTLLIHNLFAQELRFLWPLLKPMTAERWQLYPLYWLLLFAAFTVINGLILTVQMKQPVGYCFTTTLLRWSVGSIAVAVGGLFLLWCLHFIPDYLQIGPGFDVLGLPQYGGRWMMMLPVIMAQFCAMIVINHWCYLKTGYIWLGVTFTSLLMAWMMVGGQVIGRFMA
;
A
#
# COMPACT_ATOMS: atom_id res chain seq x y z
N MET A 1 41.43 -1.61 2.11
CA MET A 1 41.18 -1.10 3.48
C MET A 1 40.47 0.26 3.48
N GLN A 2 40.92 1.29 2.74
CA GLN A 2 40.24 2.60 2.75
C GLN A 2 38.78 2.59 2.23
N THR A 3 38.46 1.77 1.22
CA THR A 3 37.10 1.66 0.64
C THR A 3 36.11 0.92 1.55
N THR A 4 36.56 -0.12 2.27
CA THR A 4 35.72 -0.90 3.18
C THR A 4 35.29 -0.09 4.41
N HIS A 5 36.16 0.77 4.94
CA HIS A 5 35.78 1.70 6.01
C HIS A 5 34.73 2.72 5.56
N HIS A 6 34.66 3.04 4.26
CA HIS A 6 33.69 4.00 3.73
C HIS A 6 32.27 3.44 3.70
N TYR A 7 32.07 2.22 3.18
CA TYR A 7 30.75 1.59 3.11
C TYR A 7 30.18 1.27 4.49
N ALA A 8 31.01 0.81 5.43
CA ALA A 8 30.58 0.58 6.81
C ALA A 8 30.07 1.87 7.47
N ARG A 9 30.81 2.99 7.33
CA ARG A 9 30.40 4.29 7.86
C ARG A 9 29.05 4.74 7.28
N TRP A 10 28.86 4.65 5.98
CA TRP A 10 27.58 5.04 5.35
C TRP A 10 26.42 4.13 5.72
N ALA A 11 26.65 2.81 5.84
CA ALA A 11 25.62 1.89 6.30
C ALA A 11 25.09 2.30 7.69
N VAL A 12 26.01 2.62 8.61
CA VAL A 12 25.66 3.10 9.96
C VAL A 12 24.97 4.47 9.90
N ILE A 13 25.49 5.44 9.16
CA ILE A 13 24.88 6.78 9.02
C ILE A 13 23.44 6.68 8.52
N PHE A 14 23.19 5.89 7.46
CA PHE A 14 21.85 5.72 6.93
C PHE A 14 20.93 4.94 7.88
N ALA A 15 21.43 3.98 8.65
CA ALA A 15 20.64 3.33 9.69
C ALA A 15 20.25 4.32 10.82
N LEU A 16 21.17 5.19 11.23
CA LEU A 16 20.90 6.25 12.22
C LEU A 16 19.89 7.27 11.68
N LEU A 17 19.97 7.64 10.40
CA LEU A 17 18.98 8.50 9.76
C LEU A 17 17.61 7.81 9.69
N ALA A 18 17.56 6.51 9.38
CA ALA A 18 16.31 5.76 9.42
C ALA A 18 15.66 5.79 10.82
N LEU A 19 16.47 5.59 11.87
CA LEU A 19 16.04 5.72 13.26
C LEU A 19 15.58 7.14 13.62
N LEU A 20 16.30 8.17 13.16
CA LEU A 20 15.97 9.58 13.38
C LEU A 20 14.61 9.92 12.76
N PHE A 21 14.38 9.58 11.49
CA PHE A 21 13.12 9.88 10.83
C PHE A 21 11.95 9.05 11.40
N ALA A 22 12.19 7.82 11.82
CA ALA A 22 11.19 7.06 12.58
C ALA A 22 10.87 7.73 13.93
N TRP A 23 11.87 8.24 14.65
CA TRP A 23 11.66 9.00 15.87
C TRP A 23 10.88 10.30 15.63
N ILE A 24 11.18 11.04 14.56
CA ILE A 24 10.41 12.23 14.15
C ILE A 24 8.95 11.85 13.89
N GLY A 25 8.70 10.78 13.13
CA GLY A 25 7.35 10.27 12.88
C GLY A 25 6.59 9.97 14.17
N ASN A 26 7.25 9.31 15.13
CA ASN A 26 6.70 9.05 16.47
C ASN A 26 6.39 10.33 17.25
N ARG A 27 7.24 11.36 17.19
CA ARG A 27 6.98 12.65 17.84
C ARG A 27 5.76 13.35 17.24
N ILE A 28 5.64 13.35 15.91
CA ILE A 28 4.50 13.95 15.20
C ILE A 28 3.21 13.21 15.53
N GLU A 29 3.21 11.87 15.48
CA GLU A 29 2.04 11.05 15.77
C GLU A 29 1.52 11.24 17.21
N ARG A 30 2.44 11.55 18.15
CA ARG A 30 2.11 11.85 19.54
C ARG A 30 1.81 13.33 19.80
N ASP A 31 1.70 14.13 18.74
CA ASP A 31 1.53 15.58 18.79
C ASP A 31 2.50 16.23 19.79
N PHE A 32 3.77 15.82 19.67
CA PHE A 32 4.89 16.23 20.51
C PHE A 32 4.68 16.03 22.02
N GLY A 33 3.90 15.00 22.38
CA GLY A 33 3.67 14.57 23.75
C GLY A 33 2.32 15.00 24.33
N ARG A 34 1.44 15.63 23.55
CA ARG A 34 0.06 15.93 23.92
C ARG A 34 -0.87 14.71 23.81
N LEU A 35 -0.50 13.74 22.97
CA LEU A 35 -1.21 12.47 22.81
C LEU A 35 -0.39 11.30 23.37
N ASP A 36 -1.07 10.44 24.11
CA ASP A 36 -0.62 9.09 24.42
C ASP A 36 -1.11 8.15 23.31
N VAL A 37 -0.17 7.67 22.50
CA VAL A 37 -0.44 6.70 21.44
C VAL A 37 0.05 5.33 21.88
N SER A 38 -0.81 4.32 21.82
CA SER A 38 -0.49 2.96 22.25
C SER A 38 -1.10 1.91 21.33
N THR A 39 -0.45 0.76 21.21
CA THR A 39 -1.05 -0.43 20.62
C THR A 39 -1.81 -1.15 21.71
N VAL A 40 -3.09 -1.41 21.47
CA VAL A 40 -3.97 -2.19 22.36
C VAL A 40 -4.29 -3.53 21.72
N THR A 41 -4.55 -4.53 22.55
CA THR A 41 -5.06 -5.83 22.10
C THR A 41 -6.18 -6.24 23.01
N PHE A 42 -7.31 -6.63 22.43
CA PHE A 42 -8.50 -7.04 23.17
C PHE A 42 -9.11 -8.29 22.52
N MET A 43 -9.82 -9.09 23.31
CA MET A 43 -10.45 -10.31 22.84
C MET A 43 -11.80 -9.99 22.20
N THR A 44 -12.07 -10.54 21.02
CA THR A 44 -13.35 -10.38 20.32
C THR A 44 -14.37 -11.42 20.74
N GLU A 45 -15.62 -11.23 20.33
CA GLU A 45 -16.70 -12.22 20.47
C GLU A 45 -16.31 -13.58 19.87
N GLU A 46 -15.55 -13.59 18.77
CA GLU A 46 -15.02 -14.80 18.12
C GLU A 46 -13.85 -15.46 18.88
N GLN A 47 -13.51 -14.98 20.09
CA GLN A 47 -12.39 -15.46 20.90
C GLN A 47 -11.05 -15.39 20.15
N LYS A 48 -10.88 -14.33 19.36
CA LYS A 48 -9.63 -13.98 18.68
C LYS A 48 -9.11 -12.63 19.16
N PRO A 49 -7.79 -12.45 19.29
CA PRO A 49 -7.23 -11.15 19.61
C PRO A 49 -7.41 -10.20 18.43
N MET A 50 -7.89 -9.00 18.71
CA MET A 50 -7.91 -7.87 17.78
C MET A 50 -6.92 -6.82 18.24
N VAL A 51 -6.12 -6.32 17.31
CA VAL A 51 -5.14 -5.26 17.55
C VAL A 51 -5.72 -3.92 17.13
N GLY A 52 -5.47 -2.88 17.93
CA GLY A 52 -5.79 -1.50 17.58
C GLY A 52 -4.70 -0.53 18.00
N LYS A 53 -4.74 0.68 17.45
CA LYS A 53 -3.93 1.82 17.84
C LYS A 53 -4.86 2.84 18.48
N LEU A 54 -4.62 3.11 19.74
CA LEU A 54 -5.39 4.05 20.56
C LEU A 54 -4.63 5.37 20.64
N TYR A 55 -5.27 6.44 20.20
CA TYR A 55 -4.84 7.81 20.38
C TYR A 55 -5.65 8.43 21.52
N ARG A 56 -4.99 8.75 22.62
CA ARG A 56 -5.61 9.36 23.80
C ARG A 56 -5.01 10.74 24.06
N PRO A 57 -5.79 11.82 24.00
CA PRO A 57 -5.37 13.11 24.54
C PRO A 57 -5.07 12.98 26.02
N LYS A 58 -3.95 13.54 26.50
CA LYS A 58 -3.60 13.46 27.93
C LYS A 58 -4.64 14.08 28.86
N THR A 59 -5.45 14.99 28.35
CA THR A 59 -6.59 15.60 29.05
C THR A 59 -7.74 14.64 29.28
N ALA A 60 -7.88 13.59 28.46
CA ALA A 60 -8.92 12.57 28.63
C ALA A 60 -8.57 11.67 29.82
N THR A 61 -9.30 11.80 30.91
CA THR A 61 -9.11 11.05 32.17
C THR A 61 -10.43 10.40 32.61
N ALA A 62 -10.42 9.57 33.64
CA ALA A 62 -11.67 8.99 34.15
C ALA A 62 -12.59 10.06 34.74
N GLU A 63 -12.00 11.10 35.32
CA GLU A 63 -12.67 12.26 35.91
C GLU A 63 -13.13 13.25 34.83
N HIS A 64 -12.41 13.31 33.71
CA HIS A 64 -12.72 14.18 32.56
C HIS A 64 -12.76 13.34 31.28
N PRO A 65 -13.82 12.53 31.07
CA PRO A 65 -13.95 11.69 29.89
C PRO A 65 -14.13 12.54 28.62
N ALA A 66 -13.53 12.10 27.52
CA ALA A 66 -13.53 12.80 26.24
C ALA A 66 -14.46 12.11 25.22
N PRO A 67 -14.97 12.86 24.21
CA PRO A 67 -15.66 12.24 23.08
C PRO A 67 -14.74 11.27 22.36
N ALA A 68 -15.31 10.21 21.79
CA ALA A 68 -14.50 9.13 21.24
C ALA A 68 -14.99 8.62 19.89
N LEU A 69 -14.03 8.20 19.05
CA LEU A 69 -14.26 7.82 17.68
C LEU A 69 -13.64 6.46 17.37
N LEU A 70 -14.39 5.58 16.72
CA LEU A 70 -13.87 4.39 16.07
C LEU A 70 -13.46 4.72 14.63
N ALA A 71 -12.22 4.41 14.27
CA ALA A 71 -11.65 4.62 12.94
C ALA A 71 -11.46 3.30 12.20
N LEU A 72 -12.03 3.19 10.99
CA LEU A 72 -12.03 1.96 10.19
C LEU A 72 -11.33 2.14 8.84
N HIS A 73 -10.32 1.31 8.57
CA HIS A 73 -9.57 1.35 7.31
C HIS A 73 -10.27 0.67 6.13
N GLY A 74 -9.87 1.02 4.92
CA GLY A 74 -10.33 0.38 3.68
C GLY A 74 -9.70 -0.99 3.43
N TYR A 75 -10.12 -1.62 2.33
CA TYR A 75 -9.60 -2.90 1.84
C TYR A 75 -8.10 -2.78 1.54
N GLN A 76 -7.30 -3.82 1.85
CA GLN A 76 -5.84 -3.85 1.59
C GLN A 76 -5.07 -2.75 2.33
N SER A 77 -5.51 -2.46 3.55
CA SER A 77 -4.92 -1.45 4.43
C SER A 77 -4.89 -1.96 5.88
N ASP A 78 -4.47 -1.13 6.81
CA ASP A 78 -4.44 -1.43 8.24
C ASP A 78 -4.68 -0.16 9.08
N LYS A 79 -4.68 -0.29 10.41
CA LYS A 79 -4.96 0.82 11.33
C LYS A 79 -4.05 2.04 11.11
N GLU A 80 -2.84 1.85 10.58
CA GLU A 80 -1.87 2.92 10.39
C GLU A 80 -2.35 3.93 9.34
N ALA A 81 -3.11 3.48 8.33
CA ALA A 81 -3.65 4.36 7.29
C ALA A 81 -4.67 5.37 7.84
N THR A 82 -5.39 5.05 8.92
CA THR A 82 -6.36 5.97 9.53
C THR A 82 -5.74 7.30 9.97
N SER A 83 -4.43 7.32 10.21
CA SER A 83 -3.69 8.54 10.54
C SER A 83 -3.75 9.59 9.43
N THR A 84 -3.99 9.22 8.17
CA THR A 84 -4.10 10.16 7.05
C THR A 84 -5.51 10.72 6.83
N PHE A 85 -6.55 10.06 7.37
CA PHE A 85 -7.96 10.41 7.16
C PHE A 85 -8.76 10.57 8.46
N GLY A 86 -8.23 11.37 9.38
CA GLY A 86 -8.98 11.82 10.55
C GLY A 86 -8.39 11.37 11.87
N ALA A 87 -7.81 10.16 11.99
CA ALA A 87 -7.47 9.63 13.32
C ALA A 87 -6.47 10.50 14.10
N LEU A 88 -5.37 10.91 13.45
CA LEU A 88 -4.39 11.79 14.08
C LEU A 88 -4.96 13.19 14.31
N GLU A 89 -5.66 13.75 13.32
CA GLU A 89 -6.12 15.14 13.36
C GLU A 89 -7.30 15.37 14.33
N LEU A 90 -8.18 14.38 14.47
CA LEU A 90 -9.24 14.37 15.47
C LEU A 90 -8.64 14.12 16.86
N ALA A 91 -7.67 13.21 17.01
CA ALA A 91 -7.03 13.02 18.31
C ALA A 91 -6.34 14.29 18.82
N ARG A 92 -5.61 15.01 17.95
CA ARG A 92 -5.01 16.32 18.26
C ARG A 92 -6.01 17.36 18.72
N ARG A 93 -7.29 17.20 18.34
CA ARG A 93 -8.41 18.08 18.68
C ARG A 93 -9.17 17.64 19.92
N GLY A 94 -8.70 16.64 20.65
CA GLY A 94 -9.26 16.25 21.94
C GLY A 94 -10.19 15.04 21.91
N TYR A 95 -10.26 14.33 20.79
CA TYR A 95 -11.00 13.07 20.69
C TYR A 95 -10.13 11.89 21.11
N VAL A 96 -10.70 10.91 21.82
CA VAL A 96 -10.10 9.58 21.94
C VAL A 96 -10.38 8.82 20.66
N VAL A 97 -9.37 8.39 19.92
CA VAL A 97 -9.57 7.67 18.66
C VAL A 97 -9.00 6.26 18.74
N LEU A 98 -9.84 5.26 18.47
CA LEU A 98 -9.41 3.87 18.33
C LEU A 98 -9.42 3.47 16.87
N ALA A 99 -8.24 3.24 16.30
CA ALA A 99 -8.07 2.67 14.97
C ALA A 99 -7.78 1.18 15.08
N ILE A 100 -8.69 0.32 14.62
CA ILE A 100 -8.50 -1.13 14.70
C ILE A 100 -7.89 -1.70 13.43
N ASP A 101 -7.10 -2.77 13.56
CA ASP A 101 -6.83 -3.68 12.47
C ASP A 101 -8.07 -4.59 12.36
N GLN A 102 -8.89 -4.40 11.32
CA GLN A 102 -10.01 -5.31 11.03
C GLN A 102 -9.47 -6.71 10.77
N PHE A 103 -10.29 -7.75 10.98
CA PHE A 103 -9.87 -9.14 10.77
C PHE A 103 -9.23 -9.34 9.38
N GLY A 104 -8.20 -10.17 9.34
CA GLY A 104 -7.39 -10.44 8.15
C GLY A 104 -6.37 -9.34 7.83
N HIS A 105 -6.41 -8.18 8.47
CA HIS A 105 -5.54 -7.04 8.18
C HIS A 105 -4.56 -6.78 9.32
N GLY A 106 -3.50 -6.03 9.00
CA GLY A 106 -2.47 -5.65 9.97
C GLY A 106 -1.99 -6.82 10.82
N TYR A 107 -2.17 -6.71 12.14
CA TYR A 107 -1.82 -7.74 13.12
C TYR A 107 -3.03 -8.58 13.61
N SER A 108 -4.25 -8.32 13.13
CA SER A 108 -5.47 -9.09 13.47
C SER A 108 -5.67 -10.28 12.51
N THR A 109 -4.66 -11.14 12.37
CA THR A 109 -4.60 -12.18 11.32
C THR A 109 -5.19 -13.54 11.70
N GLN A 110 -5.56 -13.74 12.97
CA GLN A 110 -6.07 -15.04 13.47
C GLN A 110 -7.52 -15.34 13.08
N ALA A 111 -8.25 -14.35 12.56
CA ALA A 111 -9.53 -14.52 11.89
C ALA A 111 -9.42 -13.92 10.47
N PRO A 112 -10.01 -14.56 9.45
CA PRO A 112 -10.04 -13.99 8.11
C PRO A 112 -10.95 -12.77 8.06
N ALA A 113 -10.68 -11.85 7.13
CA ALA A 113 -11.66 -10.82 6.78
C ALA A 113 -12.98 -11.47 6.34
N ALA A 114 -14.12 -10.90 6.75
CA ALA A 114 -15.45 -11.38 6.40
C ALA A 114 -16.51 -10.27 6.49
N ASN A 115 -17.51 -10.29 5.61
CA ASN A 115 -18.63 -9.34 5.67
C ASN A 115 -19.60 -9.64 6.82
N LYS A 116 -19.83 -10.93 7.11
CA LYS A 116 -20.81 -11.42 8.10
C LYS A 116 -20.67 -10.75 9.48
N ASN A 117 -19.44 -10.53 9.93
CA ASN A 117 -19.13 -9.91 11.22
C ASN A 117 -18.48 -8.52 11.06
N MET A 118 -18.65 -7.88 9.89
CA MET A 118 -18.02 -6.59 9.56
C MET A 118 -16.51 -6.59 9.82
N SER A 119 -15.86 -7.74 9.63
CA SER A 119 -14.44 -7.96 9.96
C SER A 119 -14.06 -7.50 11.37
N GLY A 120 -14.97 -7.70 12.32
CA GLY A 120 -14.82 -7.41 13.74
C GLY A 120 -14.97 -5.93 14.10
N ALA A 121 -15.46 -5.07 13.20
CA ALA A 121 -15.60 -3.64 13.47
C ALA A 121 -16.43 -3.31 14.72
N ASN A 122 -17.52 -4.06 14.98
CA ASN A 122 -18.32 -3.86 16.18
C ASN A 122 -17.57 -4.18 17.48
N ASN A 123 -16.64 -5.16 17.47
CA ASN A 123 -15.81 -5.46 18.64
C ASN A 123 -14.97 -4.23 19.03
N GLY A 124 -14.44 -3.49 18.05
CA GLY A 124 -13.73 -2.23 18.31
C GLY A 124 -14.62 -1.17 18.95
N TYR A 125 -15.87 -1.05 18.50
CA TYR A 125 -16.83 -0.11 19.09
C TYR A 125 -17.16 -0.46 20.55
N GLN A 126 -17.44 -1.75 20.82
CA GLN A 126 -17.70 -2.21 22.19
C GLN A 126 -16.49 -2.01 23.09
N TYR A 127 -15.27 -2.34 22.61
CA TYR A 127 -14.06 -2.12 23.39
C TYR A 127 -13.84 -0.63 23.69
N LEU A 128 -14.05 0.27 22.73
CA LEU A 128 -13.93 1.71 22.94
C LEU A 128 -14.82 2.20 24.10
N LYS A 129 -16.05 1.66 24.21
CA LYS A 129 -16.99 1.98 25.29
C LYS A 129 -16.52 1.52 26.66
N THR A 130 -15.61 0.56 26.75
CA THR A 130 -15.10 0.07 28.05
C THR A 130 -14.04 0.97 28.67
N LEU A 131 -13.44 1.88 27.88
CA LEU A 131 -12.34 2.71 28.33
C LEU A 131 -12.84 3.76 29.34
N PRO A 132 -12.19 3.90 30.51
CA PRO A 132 -12.70 4.75 31.59
C PRO A 132 -12.66 6.25 31.26
N PHE A 133 -11.82 6.67 30.31
CA PHE A 133 -11.66 8.06 29.87
C PHE A 133 -12.47 8.41 28.62
N VAL A 134 -13.42 7.55 28.24
CA VAL A 134 -14.32 7.74 27.09
C VAL A 134 -15.71 8.14 27.59
N ASP A 135 -16.25 9.21 27.02
CA ASP A 135 -17.62 9.63 27.21
C ASP A 135 -18.56 8.80 26.33
N LYS A 136 -19.27 7.86 26.97
CA LYS A 136 -20.20 6.93 26.30
C LYS A 136 -21.38 7.62 25.62
N THR A 137 -21.64 8.89 25.93
CA THR A 137 -22.73 9.66 25.32
C THR A 137 -22.32 10.44 24.08
N ARG A 138 -21.00 10.50 23.79
CA ARG A 138 -20.39 11.23 22.67
C ARG A 138 -19.47 10.31 21.87
N LEU A 139 -20.08 9.30 21.24
CA LEU A 139 -19.38 8.29 20.43
C LEU A 139 -19.64 8.51 18.94
N GLY A 140 -18.63 8.28 18.10
CA GLY A 140 -18.78 8.37 16.66
C GLY A 140 -17.95 7.35 15.93
N ILE A 141 -18.21 7.22 14.62
CA ILE A 141 -17.57 6.20 13.80
C ILE A 141 -17.23 6.81 12.46
N PHE A 142 -16.04 6.59 11.96
CA PHE A 142 -15.69 6.95 10.61
C PHE A 142 -14.86 5.86 9.94
N GLY A 143 -14.91 5.84 8.62
CA GLY A 143 -14.08 4.94 7.86
C GLY A 143 -14.01 5.30 6.39
N HIS A 144 -13.06 4.67 5.71
CA HIS A 144 -12.83 4.84 4.29
C HIS A 144 -13.20 3.56 3.53
N SER A 145 -13.87 3.69 2.38
CA SER A 145 -14.17 2.56 1.48
C SER A 145 -14.94 1.44 2.19
N THR A 146 -14.40 0.21 2.25
CA THR A 146 -15.00 -0.88 3.03
C THR A 146 -15.12 -0.56 4.52
N GLY A 147 -14.21 0.25 5.07
CA GLY A 147 -14.30 0.78 6.42
C GLY A 147 -15.47 1.74 6.60
N ALA A 148 -15.85 2.51 5.56
CA ALA A 148 -17.03 3.37 5.57
C ALA A 148 -18.33 2.54 5.61
N LEU A 149 -18.39 1.47 4.80
CA LEU A 149 -19.52 0.54 4.82
C LEU A 149 -19.65 -0.14 6.19
N ASN A 150 -18.53 -0.55 6.80
CA ASN A 150 -18.53 -1.09 8.15
C ASN A 150 -18.90 -0.04 9.20
N ALA A 151 -18.49 1.23 9.05
CA ALA A 151 -18.88 2.31 9.94
C ALA A 151 -20.40 2.48 10.00
N ILE A 152 -21.05 2.50 8.83
CA ILE A 152 -22.51 2.56 8.69
C ILE A 152 -23.15 1.34 9.37
N ARG A 153 -22.67 0.12 9.11
CA ARG A 153 -23.25 -1.10 9.69
C ARG A 153 -23.09 -1.16 11.22
N VAL A 154 -21.93 -0.76 11.75
CA VAL A 154 -21.69 -0.68 13.20
C VAL A 154 -22.60 0.36 13.84
N ALA A 155 -22.74 1.54 13.22
CA ALA A 155 -23.64 2.59 13.70
C ALA A 155 -25.10 2.09 13.81
N LYS A 156 -25.61 1.41 12.78
CA LYS A 156 -26.96 0.84 12.80
C LYS A 156 -27.18 -0.19 13.91
N GLN A 157 -26.15 -0.97 14.25
CA GLN A 157 -26.22 -1.94 15.36
C GLN A 157 -26.12 -1.29 16.74
N ASN A 158 -25.68 -0.03 16.81
CA ASN A 158 -25.35 0.68 18.05
C ASN A 158 -25.98 2.07 18.04
N PRO A 159 -27.28 2.20 18.37
CA PRO A 159 -27.99 3.49 18.31
C PRO A 159 -27.47 4.55 19.30
N ASP A 160 -26.52 4.20 20.17
CA ASP A 160 -25.82 5.13 21.07
C ASP A 160 -24.75 5.99 20.38
N HIS A 161 -24.45 5.76 19.11
CA HIS A 161 -23.60 6.67 18.33
C HIS A 161 -24.26 8.04 18.13
N ARG A 162 -23.42 9.08 18.03
CA ARG A 162 -23.82 10.48 17.79
C ARG A 162 -23.58 10.99 16.39
N ALA A 163 -22.60 10.42 15.70
CA ALA A 163 -22.25 10.83 14.35
C ALA A 163 -21.49 9.74 13.59
N VAL A 164 -21.65 9.74 12.28
CA VAL A 164 -20.95 8.87 11.35
C VAL A 164 -20.34 9.68 10.21
N ASN A 165 -19.10 9.37 9.80
CA ASN A 165 -18.54 9.86 8.55
C ASN A 165 -18.12 8.69 7.64
N GLY A 166 -18.88 8.47 6.56
CA GLY A 166 -18.55 7.52 5.51
C GLY A 166 -17.73 8.18 4.40
N GLN A 167 -16.43 7.88 4.34
CA GLN A 167 -15.52 8.46 3.36
C GLN A 167 -15.36 7.53 2.15
N SER A 168 -15.56 8.05 0.94
CA SER A 168 -15.64 7.25 -0.30
C SER A 168 -16.59 6.06 -0.17
N SER A 169 -17.83 6.35 0.25
CA SER A 169 -18.91 5.38 0.41
C SER A 169 -20.00 5.58 -0.65
N ASN A 170 -20.88 4.58 -0.77
CA ASN A 170 -22.17 4.76 -1.43
C ASN A 170 -23.08 5.68 -0.58
N GLY A 171 -24.31 5.92 -1.05
CA GLY A 171 -25.28 6.81 -0.40
C GLY A 171 -25.48 6.57 1.10
N GLY A 172 -25.23 5.35 1.57
CA GLY A 172 -25.59 4.92 2.90
C GLY A 172 -27.08 4.60 3.00
N GLU A 173 -27.60 4.63 4.21
CA GLU A 173 -29.00 4.35 4.50
C GLU A 173 -29.53 5.42 5.45
N MET A 174 -30.80 5.80 5.31
CA MET A 174 -31.40 6.83 6.15
C MET A 174 -31.65 6.32 7.58
N ASP A 175 -32.22 5.13 7.70
CA ASP A 175 -32.66 4.58 8.97
C ASP A 175 -31.50 4.13 9.85
N GLY A 176 -31.58 4.43 11.16
CA GLY A 176 -30.67 3.92 12.17
C GLY A 176 -29.28 4.59 12.19
N LEU A 177 -29.10 5.73 11.51
CA LEU A 177 -27.89 6.56 11.61
C LEU A 177 -28.21 7.92 12.24
N HIS A 178 -27.48 8.31 13.28
CA HIS A 178 -27.46 9.67 13.81
C HIS A 178 -26.33 10.47 13.14
N ASN A 179 -26.67 11.67 12.67
CA ASN A 179 -25.76 12.64 12.07
C ASN A 179 -24.75 11.99 11.09
N TYR A 180 -25.21 11.70 9.88
CA TYR A 180 -24.39 11.04 8.85
C TYR A 180 -23.82 12.03 7.83
N LEU A 181 -22.49 12.06 7.78
CA LEU A 181 -21.70 12.70 6.74
C LEU A 181 -21.24 11.64 5.74
N LEU A 182 -21.43 11.94 4.47
CA LEU A 182 -20.75 11.28 3.36
C LEU A 182 -19.66 12.23 2.85
N THR A 183 -18.41 11.77 2.80
CA THR A 183 -17.35 12.49 2.06
C THR A 183 -17.08 11.78 0.73
N GLN A 184 -17.41 12.44 -0.38
CA GLN A 184 -17.36 11.90 -1.75
C GLN A 184 -16.18 12.49 -2.53
N GLY A 185 -15.35 11.62 -3.12
CA GLY A 185 -14.27 12.05 -4.02
C GLY A 185 -14.81 12.46 -5.39
N LEU A 186 -14.36 13.62 -5.88
CA LEU A 186 -14.73 14.20 -7.18
C LEU A 186 -14.40 13.29 -8.38
N TYR A 187 -13.39 12.45 -8.23
CA TYR A 187 -12.86 11.53 -9.24
C TYR A 187 -12.95 10.07 -8.76
N GLU A 188 -14.03 9.75 -8.04
CA GLU A 188 -14.27 8.38 -7.53
C GLU A 188 -14.33 7.39 -8.70
N GLU A 189 -13.31 6.57 -8.85
CA GLU A 189 -13.18 5.65 -9.98
C GLU A 189 -13.97 4.35 -9.77
N ILE A 190 -14.25 3.98 -8.51
CA ILE A 190 -14.86 2.70 -8.18
C ILE A 190 -16.39 2.80 -8.31
N GLY A 191 -16.93 2.18 -9.36
CA GLY A 191 -18.35 2.24 -9.68
C GLY A 191 -19.30 1.90 -8.52
N GLY A 192 -18.94 0.99 -7.61
CA GLY A 192 -19.77 0.65 -6.46
C GLY A 192 -20.01 1.80 -5.47
N TYR A 193 -19.04 2.72 -5.32
CA TYR A 193 -19.14 3.86 -4.40
C TYR A 193 -19.72 5.12 -5.03
N ARG A 194 -19.97 5.09 -6.33
CA ARG A 194 -20.67 6.15 -7.08
C ARG A 194 -21.90 5.63 -7.81
N GLU A 195 -22.47 4.52 -7.35
CA GLU A 195 -23.67 3.93 -7.93
C GLU A 195 -23.61 3.81 -9.47
N LYS A 196 -22.42 3.54 -10.01
CA LYS A 196 -22.08 3.50 -11.44
C LYS A 196 -22.42 4.78 -12.22
N THR A 197 -22.71 5.87 -11.53
CA THR A 197 -23.00 7.18 -12.10
C THR A 197 -21.69 7.92 -12.35
N TYR A 198 -21.56 8.55 -13.52
CA TYR A 198 -20.44 9.42 -13.82
C TYR A 198 -20.86 10.52 -14.81
N PRO A 199 -20.27 11.74 -14.73
CA PRO A 199 -19.34 12.18 -13.67
C PRO A 199 -19.97 12.16 -12.28
N VAL A 200 -19.13 12.09 -11.24
CA VAL A 200 -19.56 12.00 -9.83
C VAL A 200 -20.54 13.12 -9.46
N LYS A 201 -20.39 14.31 -10.06
CA LYS A 201 -21.29 15.45 -9.83
C LYS A 201 -22.76 15.13 -10.14
N ASN A 202 -23.04 14.17 -11.02
CA ASN A 202 -24.40 13.77 -11.38
C ASN A 202 -25.06 12.87 -10.32
N LEU A 203 -24.33 12.43 -9.29
CA LEU A 203 -24.90 11.66 -8.17
C LEU A 203 -26.02 12.40 -7.44
N VAL A 204 -26.07 13.71 -7.56
CA VAL A 204 -27.09 14.56 -6.94
C VAL A 204 -28.53 14.23 -7.37
N HIS A 205 -28.70 13.56 -8.51
CA HIS A 205 -29.99 13.12 -9.03
C HIS A 205 -30.23 11.62 -8.86
N HIS A 206 -29.26 10.87 -8.29
CA HIS A 206 -29.38 9.43 -8.19
C HIS A 206 -30.37 9.04 -7.09
N GLU A 207 -31.36 8.22 -7.43
CA GLU A 207 -32.46 7.83 -6.52
C GLU A 207 -31.97 7.36 -5.14
N LYS A 208 -30.97 6.46 -5.11
CA LYS A 208 -30.39 5.98 -3.83
C LYS A 208 -29.73 7.08 -2.99
N ARG A 209 -29.20 8.13 -3.63
CA ARG A 209 -28.60 9.28 -2.92
C ARG A 209 -29.71 10.16 -2.36
N LEU A 210 -30.73 10.47 -3.15
CA LEU A 210 -31.89 11.21 -2.67
C LEU A 210 -32.55 10.49 -1.48
N GLN A 211 -32.79 9.18 -1.61
CA GLN A 211 -33.36 8.35 -0.56
C GLN A 211 -32.50 8.34 0.73
N ALA A 212 -31.18 8.16 0.62
CA ALA A 212 -30.31 8.12 1.80
C ALA A 212 -30.24 9.45 2.57
N PHE A 213 -30.62 10.55 1.91
CA PHE A 213 -30.67 11.91 2.46
C PHE A 213 -32.10 12.39 2.75
N GLY A 214 -33.10 11.51 2.65
CA GLY A 214 -34.50 11.83 2.95
C GLY A 214 -35.14 12.80 1.95
N LEU A 215 -34.60 12.87 0.73
CA LEU A 215 -35.05 13.80 -0.30
C LEU A 215 -36.04 13.15 -1.27
N PRO A 216 -37.05 13.89 -1.79
CA PRO A 216 -37.97 13.40 -2.81
C PRO A 216 -37.25 12.95 -4.09
N THR A 217 -37.82 11.99 -4.83
CA THR A 217 -37.20 11.41 -6.04
C THR A 217 -37.04 12.41 -7.19
N ASP A 218 -37.83 13.48 -7.20
CA ASP A 218 -37.80 14.57 -8.19
C ASP A 218 -36.92 15.75 -7.76
N SER A 219 -36.29 15.67 -6.58
CA SER A 219 -35.41 16.71 -6.05
C SER A 219 -33.96 16.55 -6.50
N THR A 220 -33.10 17.48 -6.06
CA THR A 220 -31.65 17.46 -6.32
C THR A 220 -30.92 17.62 -4.99
N LEU A 221 -30.00 16.71 -4.70
CA LEU A 221 -29.10 16.84 -3.55
C LEU A 221 -28.11 17.99 -3.79
N GLU A 222 -27.90 18.81 -2.77
CA GLU A 222 -26.92 19.90 -2.79
C GLU A 222 -25.63 19.46 -2.09
N TRP A 223 -24.50 19.54 -2.79
CA TRP A 223 -23.19 19.25 -2.19
C TRP A 223 -22.86 20.27 -1.10
N ASN A 224 -22.29 19.78 -0.01
CA ASN A 224 -21.87 20.56 1.17
C ASN A 224 -23.02 21.28 1.88
N HIS A 225 -24.27 20.89 1.64
CA HIS A 225 -25.45 21.38 2.36
C HIS A 225 -25.86 20.41 3.47
N THR A 226 -26.04 20.93 4.69
CA THR A 226 -26.57 20.13 5.82
C THR A 226 -28.09 20.16 5.80
N TYR A 227 -28.69 19.00 5.61
CA TYR A 227 -30.12 18.76 5.84
C TYR A 227 -30.36 18.28 7.28
N GLY A 228 -31.57 18.48 7.80
CA GLY A 228 -31.95 18.04 9.14
C GLY A 228 -31.34 18.89 10.26
N ASP A 229 -31.34 18.36 11.48
CA ASP A 229 -30.83 19.00 12.69
C ASP A 229 -29.84 18.07 13.42
N PHE A 230 -28.76 18.63 13.95
CA PHE A 230 -27.81 17.86 14.77
C PHE A 230 -28.41 17.48 16.13
N ALA A 231 -29.33 18.30 16.66
CA ALA A 231 -29.90 18.13 18.00
C ALA A 231 -30.76 16.87 18.12
N ASP A 232 -31.51 16.52 17.07
CA ASP A 232 -32.35 15.32 17.02
C ASP A 232 -31.66 14.12 16.32
N GLY A 233 -30.43 14.31 15.84
CA GLY A 233 -29.65 13.27 15.17
C GLY A 233 -30.00 13.08 13.68
N SER A 234 -30.93 13.87 13.14
CA SER A 234 -31.37 13.75 11.74
C SER A 234 -30.40 14.38 10.74
N ALA A 235 -29.35 15.09 11.18
CA ALA A 235 -28.44 15.79 10.28
C ALA A 235 -27.84 14.85 9.22
N ARG A 236 -27.80 15.35 7.98
CA ARG A 236 -27.24 14.65 6.82
C ARG A 236 -26.48 15.64 5.94
N ARG A 237 -25.25 15.31 5.55
CA ARG A 237 -24.50 16.11 4.57
C ARG A 237 -23.66 15.24 3.64
N ALA A 238 -23.60 15.63 2.38
CA ALA A 238 -22.73 15.03 1.39
C ALA A 238 -21.68 16.07 0.96
N ASP A 239 -20.44 15.88 1.36
CA ASP A 239 -19.33 16.77 1.01
C ASP A 239 -18.63 16.26 -0.26
N LEU A 240 -18.42 17.14 -1.24
CA LEU A 240 -17.67 16.82 -2.45
C LEU A 240 -16.25 17.35 -2.33
N VAL A 241 -15.27 16.44 -2.26
CA VAL A 241 -13.86 16.79 -2.03
C VAL A 241 -13.01 16.47 -3.26
N PRO A 242 -11.91 17.22 -3.50
CA PRO A 242 -10.97 16.88 -4.57
C PRO A 242 -10.28 15.55 -4.25
N GLY A 243 -10.25 14.65 -5.23
CA GLY A 243 -9.50 13.40 -5.14
C GLY A 243 -10.21 12.21 -5.80
N THR A 244 -9.41 11.20 -6.13
CA THR A 244 -9.88 9.84 -6.47
C THR A 244 -10.29 9.08 -5.21
N HIS A 245 -10.67 7.81 -5.33
CA HIS A 245 -10.99 6.94 -4.20
C HIS A 245 -9.90 6.98 -3.12
N LEU A 246 -8.63 6.84 -3.51
CA LEU A 246 -7.49 6.98 -2.60
C LEU A 246 -7.14 8.43 -2.28
N GLY A 247 -7.47 9.37 -3.16
CA GLY A 247 -7.30 10.80 -2.91
C GLY A 247 -8.11 11.28 -1.72
N VAL A 248 -9.33 10.76 -1.51
CA VAL A 248 -10.17 11.06 -0.34
C VAL A 248 -9.44 10.71 0.97
N MET A 249 -8.69 9.60 1.00
CA MET A 249 -7.92 9.13 2.17
C MET A 249 -6.82 10.11 2.62
N ILE A 250 -6.37 11.00 1.73
CA ILE A 250 -5.23 11.89 1.99
C ILE A 250 -5.58 13.37 1.81
N SER A 251 -6.84 13.67 1.51
CA SER A 251 -7.31 15.02 1.26
C SER A 251 -7.45 15.81 2.56
N THR A 252 -6.93 17.04 2.55
CA THR A 252 -7.13 17.98 3.66
C THR A 252 -8.61 18.36 3.80
N ALA A 253 -9.35 18.42 2.69
CA ALA A 253 -10.78 18.69 2.69
C ALA A 253 -11.56 17.56 3.40
N THR A 254 -11.21 16.29 3.18
CA THR A 254 -11.80 15.17 3.93
C THR A 254 -11.56 15.30 5.43
N ASN A 255 -10.33 15.62 5.84
CA ASN A 255 -10.01 15.80 7.25
C ASN A 255 -10.78 16.99 7.84
N GLN A 256 -10.89 18.11 7.12
CA GLN A 256 -11.66 19.27 7.55
C GLN A 256 -13.15 18.94 7.72
N SER A 257 -13.77 18.30 6.72
CA SER A 257 -15.16 17.84 6.79
C SER A 257 -15.42 16.94 8.00
N ALA A 258 -14.50 16.00 8.29
CA ALA A 258 -14.61 15.14 9.46
C ALA A 258 -14.52 15.94 10.78
N ILE A 259 -13.57 16.87 10.88
CA ILE A 259 -13.38 17.74 12.05
C ILE A 259 -14.64 18.57 12.31
N ASP A 260 -15.16 19.24 11.29
CA ASP A 260 -16.32 20.12 11.40
C ASP A 260 -17.57 19.31 11.79
N TRP A 261 -17.76 18.14 11.16
CA TRP A 261 -18.92 17.29 11.42
C TRP A 261 -18.96 16.73 12.83
N PHE A 262 -17.84 16.16 13.29
CA PHE A 262 -17.77 15.64 14.65
C PHE A 262 -17.80 16.75 15.70
N GLY A 263 -17.18 17.90 15.41
CA GLY A 263 -17.24 19.07 16.29
C GLY A 263 -18.67 19.54 16.53
N GLN A 264 -19.45 19.70 15.46
CA GLN A 264 -20.87 20.10 15.55
C GLN A 264 -21.72 19.01 16.23
N ALA A 265 -21.62 17.76 15.78
CA ALA A 265 -22.48 16.68 16.26
C ALA A 265 -22.21 16.27 17.73
N MET A 266 -21.00 16.51 18.23
CA MET A 266 -20.61 16.16 19.60
C MET A 266 -20.40 17.38 20.51
N GLN A 267 -20.70 18.58 20.01
CA GLN A 267 -20.51 19.86 20.71
C GLN A 267 -19.09 19.97 21.31
N HIS A 268 -18.10 19.70 20.46
CA HIS A 268 -16.70 19.63 20.86
C HIS A 268 -15.84 20.54 19.97
N ASP A 269 -15.54 21.72 20.50
CA ASP A 269 -14.74 22.73 19.83
C ASP A 269 -13.25 22.55 20.13
N SER A 270 -12.40 22.95 19.19
CA SER A 270 -10.95 22.91 19.32
C SER A 270 -10.30 24.00 18.50
N ASP A 271 -9.40 24.77 19.12
CA ASP A 271 -8.67 25.85 18.45
C ASP A 271 -7.49 25.34 17.60
N VAL A 272 -7.23 24.03 17.58
CA VAL A 272 -6.08 23.45 16.88
C VAL A 272 -6.22 23.63 15.37
N GLN A 273 -5.25 24.35 14.79
CA GLN A 273 -5.17 24.64 13.36
C GLN A 273 -4.20 23.70 12.62
N GLY A 274 -4.43 23.60 11.31
CA GLY A 274 -3.54 22.89 10.39
C GLY A 274 -3.54 21.37 10.52
N PHE A 275 -2.72 20.74 9.68
CA PHE A 275 -2.64 19.29 9.51
C PHE A 275 -1.20 18.79 9.63
N THR A 276 -1.01 17.67 10.31
CA THR A 276 0.29 17.05 10.62
C THR A 276 0.53 15.70 9.96
N TYR A 277 -0.53 14.99 9.54
CA TYR A 277 -0.43 13.63 9.02
C TYR A 277 0.54 13.48 7.83
N TRP A 278 0.64 14.47 6.93
CA TRP A 278 1.61 14.43 5.83
C TRP A 278 3.06 14.42 6.31
N TYR A 279 3.40 15.19 7.33
CA TYR A 279 4.76 15.19 7.89
C TYR A 279 5.09 13.84 8.53
N LYS A 280 4.10 13.18 9.16
CA LYS A 280 4.25 11.82 9.68
C LYS A 280 4.48 10.82 8.55
N GLU A 281 3.71 10.87 7.47
CA GLU A 281 3.89 9.96 6.33
C GLU A 281 5.23 10.19 5.60
N PHE A 282 5.65 11.44 5.38
CA PHE A 282 6.98 11.73 4.82
C PHE A 282 8.12 11.26 5.73
N SER A 283 7.94 11.32 7.05
CA SER A 283 8.92 10.75 7.99
C SER A 283 9.06 9.24 7.81
N GLY A 284 7.95 8.52 7.60
CA GLY A 284 7.96 7.10 7.23
C GLY A 284 8.66 6.82 5.90
N LEU A 285 8.42 7.65 4.87
CA LEU A 285 9.06 7.54 3.57
C LEU A 285 10.58 7.70 3.66
N PHE A 286 11.04 8.72 4.38
CA PHE A 286 12.48 8.96 4.57
C PHE A 286 13.12 7.85 5.40
N ALA A 287 12.45 7.37 6.46
CA ALA A 287 12.94 6.23 7.23
C ALA A 287 13.11 4.99 6.35
N LEU A 288 12.13 4.69 5.49
CA LEU A 288 12.21 3.58 4.53
C LEU A 288 13.36 3.75 3.53
N ALA A 289 13.48 4.93 2.93
CA ALA A 289 14.54 5.24 1.97
C ALA A 289 15.93 5.05 2.59
N PHE A 290 16.15 5.57 3.81
CA PHE A 290 17.43 5.43 4.51
C PHE A 290 17.70 4.01 4.97
N ALA A 291 16.68 3.24 5.38
CA ALA A 291 16.85 1.82 5.69
C ALA A 291 17.33 1.04 4.45
N LEU A 292 16.73 1.27 3.28
CA LEU A 292 17.15 0.64 2.02
C LEU A 292 18.57 1.06 1.62
N LEU A 293 18.91 2.35 1.71
CA LEU A 293 20.27 2.83 1.44
C LEU A 293 21.30 2.21 2.38
N SER A 294 20.95 2.06 3.65
CA SER A 294 21.79 1.38 4.64
C SER A 294 22.07 -0.08 4.23
N ALA A 295 21.04 -0.82 3.81
CA ALA A 295 21.18 -2.18 3.32
C ALA A 295 22.04 -2.27 2.05
N LEU A 296 21.93 -1.33 1.11
CA LEU A 296 22.80 -1.29 -0.07
C LEU A 296 24.26 -0.99 0.28
N CYS A 297 24.52 -0.13 1.27
CA CYS A 297 25.87 0.09 1.78
C CYS A 297 26.42 -1.16 2.47
N LEU A 298 25.61 -1.88 3.25
CA LEU A 298 25.98 -3.16 3.84
C LEU A 298 26.27 -4.21 2.75
N ALA A 299 25.47 -4.26 1.69
CA ALA A 299 25.71 -5.14 0.55
C ALA A 299 27.07 -4.84 -0.10
N ALA A 300 27.40 -3.57 -0.32
CA ALA A 300 28.68 -3.16 -0.88
C ALA A 300 29.86 -3.56 0.02
N LEU A 301 29.72 -3.40 1.34
CA LEU A 301 30.70 -3.84 2.32
C LEU A 301 30.92 -5.36 2.27
N LEU A 302 29.84 -6.14 2.29
CA LEU A 302 29.92 -7.61 2.27
C LEU A 302 30.50 -8.12 0.95
N LEU A 303 30.18 -7.49 -0.18
CA LEU A 303 30.72 -7.80 -1.51
C LEU A 303 32.23 -7.54 -1.66
N ASP A 304 32.86 -6.83 -0.72
CA ASP A 304 34.31 -6.64 -0.66
C ASP A 304 35.02 -7.70 0.23
N THR A 305 34.27 -8.55 0.92
CA THR A 305 34.84 -9.68 1.68
C THR A 305 35.24 -10.83 0.76
N PRO A 306 36.28 -11.63 1.07
CA PRO A 306 36.76 -12.69 0.17
C PRO A 306 35.68 -13.68 -0.28
N TYR A 307 34.76 -14.04 0.62
CA TYR A 307 33.71 -15.01 0.34
C TYR A 307 32.74 -14.52 -0.75
N PHE A 308 32.22 -13.29 -0.62
CA PHE A 308 31.27 -12.72 -1.59
C PHE A 308 31.97 -12.07 -2.79
N ALA A 309 33.19 -11.57 -2.64
CA ALA A 309 33.98 -11.02 -3.74
C ALA A 309 34.26 -12.09 -4.82
N ALA A 310 34.43 -13.35 -4.41
CA ALA A 310 34.57 -14.47 -5.33
C ALA A 310 33.29 -14.81 -6.11
N ALA A 311 32.15 -14.21 -5.78
CA ALA A 311 30.91 -14.26 -6.56
C ALA A 311 30.69 -13.02 -7.43
N ARG A 312 31.72 -12.21 -7.69
CA ARG A 312 31.64 -11.05 -8.59
C ARG A 312 32.35 -11.33 -9.90
N GLN A 313 31.91 -10.69 -10.98
CA GLN A 313 32.64 -10.62 -12.25
C GLN A 313 32.56 -9.22 -12.88
N PRO A 314 33.50 -8.86 -13.77
CA PRO A 314 33.37 -7.67 -14.59
C PRO A 314 32.06 -7.71 -15.39
N ILE A 315 31.46 -6.53 -15.59
CA ILE A 315 30.26 -6.41 -16.40
C ILE A 315 30.69 -6.24 -17.85
N GLU A 316 30.12 -7.03 -18.74
CA GLU A 316 30.37 -6.86 -20.16
C GLU A 316 29.90 -5.48 -20.63
N ARG A 317 30.71 -4.79 -21.44
CA ARG A 317 30.39 -3.41 -21.87
C ARG A 317 29.47 -3.38 -23.08
N GLU A 318 29.49 -4.43 -23.88
CA GLU A 318 28.71 -4.56 -25.10
C GLU A 318 27.23 -4.83 -24.80
N ALA A 319 26.37 -4.16 -25.56
CA ALA A 319 24.94 -4.41 -25.60
C ALA A 319 24.63 -5.16 -26.90
N LEU A 320 24.06 -6.37 -26.76
CA LEU A 320 23.81 -7.26 -27.90
C LEU A 320 22.60 -6.86 -28.73
N LEU A 321 21.71 -6.01 -28.19
CA LEU A 321 20.60 -5.43 -28.95
C LEU A 321 21.00 -4.11 -29.61
N PRO A 322 20.92 -4.01 -30.95
CA PRO A 322 21.01 -2.72 -31.64
C PRO A 322 19.91 -1.76 -31.15
N ARG A 323 20.20 -0.46 -31.14
CA ARG A 323 19.27 0.58 -30.62
C ARG A 323 17.87 0.52 -31.23
N GLY A 324 17.76 0.25 -32.54
CA GLY A 324 16.47 0.12 -33.23
C GLY A 324 15.66 -1.07 -32.71
N GLN A 325 16.30 -2.23 -32.58
CA GLN A 325 15.64 -3.42 -32.04
C GLN A 325 15.25 -3.23 -30.58
N TRP A 326 16.11 -2.61 -29.76
CA TRP A 326 15.80 -2.29 -28.37
C TRP A 326 14.48 -1.50 -28.25
N ARG A 327 14.27 -0.48 -29.10
CA ARG A 327 13.02 0.30 -29.12
C ARG A 327 11.81 -0.56 -29.49
N VAL A 328 11.94 -1.46 -30.46
CA VAL A 328 10.87 -2.39 -30.83
C VAL A 328 10.52 -3.31 -29.66
N PHE A 329 11.52 -3.92 -29.01
CA PHE A 329 11.29 -4.75 -27.82
C PHE A 329 10.67 -3.94 -26.66
N ALA A 330 11.08 -2.70 -26.47
CA ALA A 330 10.47 -1.80 -25.48
C ALA A 330 8.97 -1.59 -25.76
N LEU A 331 8.61 -1.26 -27.00
CA LEU A 331 7.21 -1.07 -27.41
C LEU A 331 6.39 -2.36 -27.29
N ILE A 332 6.96 -3.52 -27.63
CA ILE A 332 6.31 -4.82 -27.43
C ILE A 332 6.03 -5.08 -25.95
N ASN A 333 6.98 -4.81 -25.06
CA ASN A 333 6.79 -4.99 -23.61
C ASN A 333 5.72 -4.03 -23.05
N ILE A 334 5.70 -2.79 -23.51
CA ILE A 334 4.66 -1.80 -23.15
C ILE A 334 3.29 -2.29 -23.62
N ALA A 335 3.17 -2.71 -24.89
CA ALA A 335 1.93 -3.23 -25.46
C ALA A 335 1.46 -4.52 -24.76
N ALA A 336 2.39 -5.44 -24.45
CA ALA A 336 2.10 -6.63 -23.68
C ALA A 336 1.59 -6.26 -22.28
N THR A 337 2.19 -5.30 -21.59
CA THR A 337 1.74 -4.85 -20.27
C THR A 337 0.33 -4.24 -20.31
N LEU A 338 0.03 -3.41 -21.32
CA LEU A 338 -1.31 -2.83 -21.54
C LEU A 338 -2.41 -3.90 -21.61
N ILE A 339 -2.10 -5.08 -22.16
CA ILE A 339 -3.06 -6.18 -22.35
C ILE A 339 -3.04 -7.13 -21.15
N LEU A 340 -1.85 -7.61 -20.76
CA LEU A 340 -1.69 -8.68 -19.78
C LEU A 340 -2.05 -8.22 -18.37
N TYR A 341 -1.76 -6.95 -18.00
CA TYR A 341 -2.08 -6.45 -16.66
C TYR A 341 -3.59 -6.56 -16.37
N PRO A 342 -4.49 -5.84 -17.07
CA PRO A 342 -5.93 -5.91 -16.77
C PRO A 342 -6.51 -7.32 -16.96
N LEU A 343 -5.99 -8.08 -17.93
CA LEU A 343 -6.50 -9.42 -18.24
C LEU A 343 -6.22 -10.44 -17.13
N PHE A 344 -5.07 -10.34 -16.45
CA PHE A 344 -4.64 -11.34 -15.48
C PHE A 344 -4.80 -10.88 -14.03
N THR A 345 -4.72 -9.58 -13.74
CA THR A 345 -4.97 -9.10 -12.37
C THR A 345 -6.41 -9.30 -11.95
N ARG A 346 -7.39 -9.23 -12.88
CA ARG A 346 -8.81 -9.50 -12.58
C ARG A 346 -9.10 -10.87 -11.96
N TRP A 347 -8.17 -11.83 -12.02
CA TRP A 347 -8.34 -13.14 -11.38
C TRP A 347 -7.98 -13.14 -9.88
N GLY A 348 -7.51 -12.00 -9.36
CA GLY A 348 -7.39 -11.72 -7.94
C GLY A 348 -8.36 -10.63 -7.48
N GLY A 349 -8.64 -10.56 -6.18
CA GLY A 349 -9.54 -9.58 -5.56
C GLY A 349 -10.65 -10.21 -4.70
N ALA A 350 -11.48 -9.35 -4.09
CA ALA A 350 -12.61 -9.79 -3.25
C ALA A 350 -13.61 -10.62 -4.06
N ASN A 351 -13.97 -11.81 -3.55
CA ASN A 351 -14.89 -12.79 -4.16
C ASN A 351 -14.34 -13.57 -5.38
N GLU A 352 -13.03 -13.62 -5.61
CA GLU A 352 -12.46 -14.11 -6.87
C GLU A 352 -12.01 -15.61 -6.88
N PRO A 353 -11.91 -16.24 -8.08
CA PRO A 353 -11.74 -17.68 -8.27
C PRO A 353 -10.43 -18.26 -7.74
N LEU A 354 -9.30 -17.55 -7.82
CA LEU A 354 -8.01 -18.17 -7.50
C LEU A 354 -7.88 -18.49 -6.01
N ALA A 355 -8.24 -17.54 -5.14
CA ALA A 355 -8.27 -17.80 -3.71
C ALA A 355 -9.34 -18.85 -3.38
N SER A 356 -10.43 -18.94 -4.16
CA SER A 356 -11.48 -19.94 -4.02
C SER A 356 -11.01 -21.37 -4.32
N ILE A 357 -10.22 -21.53 -5.39
CA ILE A 357 -9.63 -22.78 -5.86
C ILE A 357 -8.40 -23.20 -5.04
N PHE A 358 -7.59 -22.23 -4.60
CA PHE A 358 -6.33 -22.46 -3.86
C PHE A 358 -6.38 -21.82 -2.46
N PRO A 359 -6.98 -22.50 -1.45
CA PRO A 359 -7.11 -21.98 -0.08
C PRO A 359 -5.76 -21.62 0.59
N PHE A 360 -4.67 -22.24 0.16
CA PHE A 360 -3.31 -21.97 0.65
C PHE A 360 -2.70 -20.66 0.10
N MET A 361 -3.38 -19.98 -0.82
CA MET A 361 -3.02 -18.66 -1.35
C MET A 361 -4.11 -17.63 -0.99
N PRO A 362 -4.21 -17.19 0.28
CA PRO A 362 -5.32 -16.37 0.76
C PRO A 362 -5.21 -14.87 0.42
N LEU A 363 -4.10 -14.42 -0.20
CA LEU A 363 -3.89 -13.01 -0.52
C LEU A 363 -4.56 -12.66 -1.86
N GLU A 364 -5.82 -12.24 -1.82
CA GLU A 364 -6.67 -12.03 -3.00
C GLU A 364 -6.03 -11.14 -4.08
N MET A 365 -5.59 -9.92 -3.74
CA MET A 365 -4.89 -9.07 -4.72
C MET A 365 -3.47 -9.56 -5.02
N GLY A 366 -2.78 -10.18 -4.07
CA GLY A 366 -1.45 -10.74 -4.28
C GLY A 366 -1.46 -11.79 -5.37
N ASN A 367 -2.50 -12.62 -5.39
CA ASN A 367 -2.72 -13.64 -6.41
C ASN A 367 -2.92 -13.02 -7.80
N GLY A 368 -3.66 -11.91 -7.91
CA GLY A 368 -3.84 -11.19 -9.19
C GLY A 368 -2.51 -10.67 -9.75
N ILE A 369 -1.70 -10.04 -8.91
CA ILE A 369 -0.36 -9.55 -9.28
C ILE A 369 0.58 -10.71 -9.64
N ILE A 370 0.60 -11.77 -8.84
CA ILE A 370 1.42 -12.96 -9.12
C ILE A 370 1.01 -13.61 -10.44
N THR A 371 -0.29 -13.73 -10.71
CA THR A 371 -0.80 -14.34 -11.94
C THR A 371 -0.32 -13.54 -13.15
N TRP A 372 -0.49 -12.22 -13.11
CA TRP A 372 0.04 -11.34 -14.15
C TRP A 372 1.55 -11.52 -14.33
N LEU A 373 2.34 -11.48 -13.24
CA LEU A 373 3.79 -11.59 -13.31
C LEU A 373 4.28 -12.95 -13.79
N ILE A 374 3.65 -14.06 -13.39
CA ILE A 374 4.02 -15.41 -13.82
C ILE A 374 3.71 -15.59 -15.30
N ILE A 375 2.55 -15.15 -15.78
CA ILE A 375 2.21 -15.22 -17.21
C ILE A 375 3.17 -14.34 -18.04
N THR A 376 3.45 -13.13 -17.58
CA THR A 376 4.47 -12.26 -18.20
C THR A 376 5.85 -12.92 -18.21
N ALA A 377 6.24 -13.61 -17.13
CA ALA A 377 7.50 -14.34 -17.05
C ALA A 377 7.55 -15.55 -17.99
N ILE A 378 6.45 -16.28 -18.18
CA ILE A 378 6.38 -17.41 -19.13
C ILE A 378 6.55 -16.89 -20.56
N ILE A 379 5.75 -15.90 -20.97
CA ILE A 379 5.82 -15.30 -22.31
C ILE A 379 7.20 -14.69 -22.54
N GLY A 380 7.69 -13.92 -21.58
CA GLY A 380 8.99 -13.28 -21.61
C GLY A 380 10.16 -14.26 -21.64
N GLY A 381 10.05 -15.40 -20.93
CA GLY A 381 11.04 -16.47 -20.96
C GLY A 381 11.14 -17.17 -22.32
N ILE A 382 9.99 -17.42 -22.96
CA ILE A 382 9.94 -17.95 -24.34
C ILE A 382 10.58 -16.93 -25.31
N ALA A 383 10.20 -15.66 -25.21
CA ALA A 383 10.76 -14.59 -26.04
C ALA A 383 12.27 -14.44 -25.85
N PHE A 384 12.75 -14.51 -24.60
CA PHE A 384 14.17 -14.50 -24.26
C PHE A 384 14.89 -15.70 -24.87
N ALA A 385 14.35 -16.91 -24.77
CA ALA A 385 14.96 -18.11 -25.33
C ALA A 385 15.10 -18.03 -26.87
N VAL A 386 14.08 -17.52 -27.56
CA VAL A 386 14.13 -17.29 -29.02
C VAL A 386 15.18 -16.26 -29.40
N TRP A 387 15.25 -15.14 -28.66
CA TRP A 387 16.27 -14.12 -28.86
C TRP A 387 17.68 -14.65 -28.59
N TYR A 388 17.88 -15.36 -27.47
CA TYR A 388 19.16 -15.88 -27.01
C TYR A 388 19.78 -16.86 -27.99
N ARG A 389 18.98 -17.74 -28.62
CA ARG A 389 19.43 -18.69 -29.64
C ARG A 389 20.17 -18.03 -30.82
N LYS A 390 19.94 -16.73 -31.06
CA LYS A 390 20.55 -15.98 -32.17
C LYS A 390 21.82 -15.20 -31.79
N GLN A 391 22.20 -15.18 -30.51
CA GLN A 391 23.29 -14.29 -30.05
C GLN A 391 24.69 -14.89 -30.18
N GLY A 392 24.80 -16.22 -30.27
CA GLY A 392 26.10 -16.90 -30.40
C GLY A 392 27.04 -16.76 -29.18
N VAL A 393 26.55 -16.23 -28.05
CA VAL A 393 27.32 -16.05 -26.82
C VAL A 393 26.79 -16.95 -25.70
N PRO A 394 27.66 -17.47 -24.82
CA PRO A 394 27.24 -18.34 -23.72
C PRO A 394 26.55 -17.56 -22.57
N LEU A 395 25.66 -18.20 -21.81
CA LEU A 395 24.98 -17.59 -20.65
C LEU A 395 25.95 -17.06 -19.57
N GLN A 396 27.17 -17.58 -19.54
CA GLN A 396 28.25 -17.12 -18.68
C GLN A 396 28.67 -15.67 -19.02
N TYR A 397 28.77 -15.37 -20.31
CA TYR A 397 29.06 -14.02 -20.82
C TYR A 397 27.97 -13.02 -20.39
N LEU A 398 26.73 -13.49 -20.27
CA LEU A 398 25.59 -12.65 -19.89
C LEU A 398 25.45 -12.44 -18.38
N GLY A 399 26.26 -13.12 -17.56
CA GLY A 399 26.13 -13.06 -16.10
C GLY A 399 24.90 -13.81 -15.57
N VAL A 400 24.43 -14.80 -16.31
CA VAL A 400 23.40 -15.75 -15.86
C VAL A 400 24.04 -16.96 -15.18
N LEU A 401 25.12 -17.49 -15.76
CA LEU A 401 25.91 -18.60 -15.21
C LEU A 401 27.33 -18.15 -14.86
N ALA A 402 28.00 -18.87 -13.97
CA ALA A 402 29.41 -18.64 -13.69
C ALA A 402 30.29 -19.38 -14.71
N SER A 403 31.45 -18.81 -15.05
CA SER A 403 32.46 -19.50 -15.84
C SER A 403 33.00 -20.71 -15.07
N PRO A 404 33.06 -21.92 -15.67
CA PRO A 404 33.62 -23.11 -15.02
C PRO A 404 35.05 -22.91 -14.49
N ALA A 405 35.83 -22.03 -15.13
CA ALA A 405 37.19 -21.69 -14.73
C ALA A 405 37.27 -20.82 -13.46
N ARG A 406 36.16 -20.23 -13.02
CA ARG A 406 36.11 -19.30 -11.88
C ARG A 406 35.42 -19.92 -10.67
N ALA A 407 34.23 -20.48 -10.88
CA ALA A 407 33.44 -21.17 -9.86
C ALA A 407 32.28 -21.94 -10.52
N GLN A 408 31.75 -22.92 -9.82
CA GLN A 408 30.49 -23.55 -10.22
C GLN A 408 29.34 -22.54 -10.06
N SER A 409 28.43 -22.46 -11.05
CA SER A 409 27.26 -21.56 -11.03
C SER A 409 26.44 -21.70 -9.75
N ALA A 410 26.24 -22.92 -9.26
CA ALA A 410 25.52 -23.18 -8.01
C ALA A 410 26.17 -22.48 -6.81
N THR A 411 27.50 -22.38 -6.76
CA THR A 411 28.22 -21.69 -5.68
C THR A 411 27.99 -20.17 -5.76
N VAL A 412 28.06 -19.59 -6.96
CA VAL A 412 27.80 -18.15 -7.17
C VAL A 412 26.35 -17.81 -6.81
N ILE A 413 25.39 -18.63 -7.24
CA ILE A 413 23.96 -18.46 -6.92
C ILE A 413 23.74 -18.53 -5.41
N ARG A 414 24.26 -19.57 -4.73
CA ARG A 414 24.13 -19.72 -3.27
C ARG A 414 24.73 -18.55 -2.50
N ARG A 415 25.86 -17.99 -2.95
CA ARG A 415 26.47 -16.81 -2.33
C ARG A 415 25.60 -15.57 -2.47
N HIS A 416 25.03 -15.32 -3.64
CA HIS A 416 24.11 -14.20 -3.82
C HIS A 416 22.80 -14.37 -3.05
N LEU A 417 22.25 -15.60 -3.00
CA LEU A 417 21.09 -15.92 -2.18
C LEU A 417 21.38 -15.67 -0.70
N LEU A 418 22.50 -16.16 -0.18
CA LEU A 418 22.92 -15.92 1.20
C LEU A 418 23.07 -14.43 1.48
N LEU A 419 23.72 -13.67 0.58
CA LEU A 419 23.84 -12.22 0.74
C LEU A 419 22.47 -11.55 0.77
N ALA A 420 21.57 -11.86 -0.16
CA ALA A 420 20.22 -11.30 -0.19
C ALA A 420 19.44 -11.62 1.11
N LEU A 421 19.57 -12.84 1.64
CA LEU A 421 18.96 -13.24 2.91
C LEU A 421 19.54 -12.47 4.09
N LEU A 422 20.87 -12.25 4.13
CA LEU A 422 21.51 -11.42 5.16
C LEU A 422 21.01 -9.97 5.11
N LEU A 423 20.83 -9.41 3.91
CA LEU A 423 20.30 -8.05 3.72
C LEU A 423 18.83 -7.95 4.14
N ALA A 424 18.02 -8.95 3.79
CA ALA A 424 16.63 -9.01 4.22
C ALA A 424 16.51 -9.18 5.74
N ALA A 425 17.34 -10.02 6.35
CA ALA A 425 17.40 -10.19 7.81
C ALA A 425 17.86 -8.91 8.52
N TYR A 426 18.86 -8.21 7.96
CA TYR A 426 19.30 -6.90 8.45
C TYR A 426 18.18 -5.85 8.42
N LEU A 427 17.48 -5.73 7.28
CA LEU A 427 16.34 -4.83 7.16
C LEU A 427 15.22 -5.22 8.12
N TYR A 428 14.92 -6.51 8.27
CA TYR A 428 13.93 -7.00 9.22
C TYR A 428 14.30 -6.64 10.67
N ALA A 429 15.57 -6.82 11.05
CA ALA A 429 16.06 -6.42 12.37
C ALA A 429 15.94 -4.91 12.60
N LEU A 430 16.27 -4.08 11.60
CA LEU A 430 16.11 -2.63 11.67
C LEU A 430 14.63 -2.22 11.76
N THR A 431 13.75 -2.87 11.00
CA THR A 431 12.29 -2.69 11.09
C THR A 431 11.77 -3.06 12.46
N LEU A 432 12.18 -4.20 13.04
CA LEU A 432 11.82 -4.59 14.40
C LEU A 432 12.31 -3.58 15.43
N LEU A 433 13.55 -3.11 15.29
CA LEU A 433 14.12 -2.09 16.19
C LEU A 433 13.31 -0.80 16.15
N ILE A 434 13.00 -0.30 14.95
CA ILE A 434 12.17 0.90 14.76
C ILE A 434 10.77 0.70 15.34
N HIS A 435 10.16 -0.45 15.09
CA HIS A 435 8.84 -0.77 15.60
C HIS A 435 8.83 -0.83 17.14
N ASN A 436 9.81 -1.47 17.76
CA ASN A 436 9.85 -1.63 19.21
C ASN A 436 10.22 -0.33 19.94
N LEU A 437 11.09 0.50 19.37
CA LEU A 437 11.48 1.78 19.98
C LEU A 437 10.43 2.88 19.79
N PHE A 438 9.80 2.93 18.61
CA PHE A 438 9.03 4.09 18.18
C PHE A 438 7.58 3.76 17.80
N ALA A 439 7.17 2.49 17.80
CA ALA A 439 5.86 2.04 17.31
C ALA A 439 5.55 2.56 15.89
N GLN A 440 6.58 2.74 15.06
CA GLN A 440 6.48 3.18 13.68
C GLN A 440 6.76 2.01 12.72
N GLU A 441 6.29 2.15 11.48
CA GLU A 441 6.56 1.22 10.39
C GLU A 441 7.31 1.95 9.27
N LEU A 442 8.09 1.21 8.48
CA LEU A 442 8.76 1.77 7.30
C LEU A 442 7.74 1.76 6.15
N ARG A 443 7.02 2.87 5.99
CA ARG A 443 5.84 2.99 5.11
C ARG A 443 5.74 4.37 4.47
N PHE A 444 4.92 4.45 3.42
CA PHE A 444 4.40 5.71 2.90
C PHE A 444 3.02 5.47 2.30
N LEU A 445 1.98 5.97 2.96
CA LEU A 445 0.55 5.80 2.66
C LEU A 445 0.03 4.35 2.72
N TRP A 446 0.85 3.37 2.33
CA TRP A 446 0.61 1.93 2.42
C TRP A 446 1.63 1.23 3.30
N PRO A 447 1.24 0.11 3.93
CA PRO A 447 2.19 -0.77 4.59
C PRO A 447 3.22 -1.29 3.57
N LEU A 448 4.51 -1.10 3.87
CA LEU A 448 5.62 -1.59 3.04
C LEU A 448 6.47 -2.58 3.81
N LEU A 449 7.34 -2.13 4.72
CA LEU A 449 8.17 -3.03 5.54
C LEU A 449 7.76 -2.91 7.01
N LYS A 450 7.12 -3.96 7.53
CA LYS A 450 6.62 -4.05 8.90
C LYS A 450 6.93 -5.41 9.53
N PRO A 451 6.96 -5.52 10.87
CA PRO A 451 6.98 -6.81 11.55
C PRO A 451 5.83 -7.70 11.08
N MET A 452 6.12 -8.99 10.94
CA MET A 452 5.20 -9.98 10.37
C MET A 452 4.63 -10.84 11.48
N THR A 453 3.32 -11.09 11.44
CA THR A 453 2.69 -12.09 12.31
C THR A 453 3.12 -13.50 11.91
N ALA A 454 2.87 -14.48 12.78
CA ALA A 454 3.19 -15.88 12.50
C ALA A 454 2.47 -16.38 11.22
N GLU A 455 1.21 -15.99 11.02
CA GLU A 455 0.43 -16.38 9.84
C GLU A 455 1.04 -15.80 8.55
N ARG A 456 1.49 -14.54 8.60
CA ARG A 456 2.17 -13.90 7.46
C ARG A 456 3.52 -14.56 7.17
N TRP A 457 4.28 -14.96 8.18
CA TRP A 457 5.52 -15.71 8.00
C TRP A 457 5.31 -17.09 7.36
N GLN A 458 4.18 -17.76 7.63
CA GLN A 458 3.84 -19.04 6.98
C GLN A 458 3.56 -18.87 5.49
N LEU A 459 2.97 -17.74 5.07
CA LEU A 459 2.69 -17.44 3.66
C LEU A 459 3.94 -16.98 2.89
N TYR A 460 4.88 -16.33 3.58
CA TYR A 460 6.01 -15.64 2.96
C TYR A 460 6.83 -16.50 1.98
N PRO A 461 7.25 -17.75 2.31
CA PRO A 461 8.08 -18.56 1.41
C PRO A 461 7.40 -18.89 0.08
N LEU A 462 6.09 -19.17 0.10
CA LEU A 462 5.32 -19.50 -1.09
C LEU A 462 5.25 -18.31 -2.05
N TYR A 463 4.82 -17.15 -1.54
CA TYR A 463 4.69 -15.93 -2.34
C TYR A 463 6.07 -15.45 -2.83
N TRP A 464 7.11 -15.56 -2.00
CA TRP A 464 8.47 -15.26 -2.41
C TRP A 464 8.95 -16.15 -3.55
N LEU A 465 8.73 -17.47 -3.50
CA LEU A 465 9.20 -18.37 -4.55
C LEU A 465 8.59 -18.03 -5.93
N LEU A 466 7.30 -17.69 -5.96
CA LEU A 466 6.59 -17.28 -7.17
C LEU A 466 7.13 -15.95 -7.71
N LEU A 467 7.32 -14.96 -6.83
CA LEU A 467 7.91 -13.67 -7.20
C LEU A 467 9.37 -13.81 -7.64
N PHE A 468 10.15 -14.70 -7.01
CA PHE A 468 11.53 -14.99 -7.36
C PHE A 468 11.62 -15.59 -8.76
N ALA A 469 10.75 -16.55 -9.10
CA ALA A 469 10.66 -17.11 -10.44
C ALA A 469 10.34 -16.02 -11.48
N ALA A 470 9.32 -15.19 -11.21
CA ALA A 470 8.93 -14.11 -12.11
C ALA A 470 10.03 -13.06 -12.28
N PHE A 471 10.66 -12.60 -11.19
CA PHE A 471 11.70 -11.57 -11.21
C PHE A 471 12.99 -12.08 -11.85
N THR A 472 13.30 -13.38 -11.73
CA THR A 472 14.44 -13.98 -12.44
C THR A 472 14.32 -13.79 -13.94
N VAL A 473 13.12 -14.01 -14.50
CA VAL A 473 12.88 -13.77 -15.93
C VAL A 473 12.77 -12.28 -16.24
N ILE A 474 11.84 -11.57 -15.59
CA ILE A 474 11.49 -10.19 -15.95
C ILE A 474 12.66 -9.25 -15.63
N ASN A 475 13.07 -9.16 -14.36
CA ASN A 475 14.11 -8.23 -13.95
C ASN A 475 15.51 -8.73 -14.37
N GLY A 476 15.76 -10.03 -14.27
CA GLY A 476 17.04 -10.64 -14.62
C GLY A 476 17.24 -10.78 -16.13
N LEU A 477 16.56 -11.75 -16.75
CA LEU A 477 16.80 -12.12 -18.15
C LEU A 477 16.36 -11.04 -19.14
N ILE A 478 15.19 -10.43 -18.94
CA ILE A 478 14.65 -9.45 -19.89
C ILE A 478 15.28 -8.08 -19.65
N LEU A 479 15.00 -7.45 -18.50
CA LEU A 479 15.38 -6.06 -18.26
C LEU A 479 16.89 -5.87 -18.10
N THR A 480 17.59 -6.80 -17.43
CA THR A 480 19.03 -6.66 -17.18
C THR A 480 19.90 -7.24 -18.29
N VAL A 481 19.51 -8.39 -18.87
CA VAL A 481 20.33 -9.10 -19.86
C VAL A 481 19.94 -8.76 -21.30
N GLN A 482 18.71 -9.05 -21.72
CA GLN A 482 18.26 -8.83 -23.11
C GLN A 482 18.21 -7.33 -23.43
N MET A 483 17.53 -6.55 -22.59
CA MET A 483 17.33 -5.11 -22.73
C MET A 483 18.52 -4.28 -22.21
N LYS A 484 19.67 -4.93 -22.00
CA LYS A 484 20.90 -4.28 -21.58
C LYS A 484 21.23 -3.10 -22.49
N GLN A 485 21.63 -2.00 -21.86
CA GLN A 485 22.10 -0.82 -22.58
C GLN A 485 23.63 -0.71 -22.47
N PRO A 486 24.33 0.01 -23.37
CA PRO A 486 25.77 0.23 -23.25
C PRO A 486 26.24 0.73 -21.86
N VAL A 487 27.43 0.35 -21.40
CA VAL A 487 27.98 0.89 -20.15
C VAL A 487 28.42 2.36 -20.36
N GLY A 488 28.10 3.24 -19.40
CA GLY A 488 28.47 4.66 -19.45
C GLY A 488 29.90 4.93 -18.99
N TYR A 489 30.27 6.22 -18.89
CA TYR A 489 31.62 6.62 -18.46
C TYR A 489 31.87 6.40 -16.96
N CYS A 490 30.83 6.42 -16.12
CA CYS A 490 30.92 6.12 -14.70
C CYS A 490 29.74 5.25 -14.22
N PHE A 491 29.84 4.76 -12.98
CA PHE A 491 28.81 3.93 -12.35
C PHE A 491 27.45 4.62 -12.31
N THR A 492 27.41 5.87 -11.83
CA THR A 492 26.15 6.62 -11.63
C THR A 492 25.42 6.85 -12.95
N THR A 493 26.12 7.26 -14.00
CA THR A 493 25.52 7.44 -15.33
C THR A 493 24.99 6.12 -15.89
N THR A 494 25.72 5.02 -15.68
CA THR A 494 25.26 3.68 -16.11
C THR A 494 24.00 3.29 -15.35
N LEU A 495 24.00 3.42 -14.02
CA LEU A 495 22.87 3.09 -13.15
C LEU A 495 21.62 3.89 -13.53
N LEU A 496 21.74 5.22 -13.68
CA LEU A 496 20.62 6.08 -14.03
C LEU A 496 20.06 5.73 -15.40
N ARG A 497 20.92 5.61 -16.42
CA ARG A 497 20.46 5.34 -17.78
C ARG A 497 19.80 3.98 -17.92
N TRP A 498 20.39 2.96 -17.29
CA TRP A 498 19.81 1.62 -17.28
C TRP A 498 18.48 1.61 -16.56
N SER A 499 18.41 2.20 -15.36
CA SER A 499 17.19 2.24 -14.56
C SER A 499 16.08 3.02 -15.23
N VAL A 500 16.34 4.21 -15.77
CA VAL A 500 15.32 4.99 -16.49
C VAL A 500 14.81 4.24 -17.73
N GLY A 501 15.71 3.61 -18.50
CA GLY A 501 15.29 2.85 -19.67
C GLY A 501 14.44 1.62 -19.31
N SER A 502 14.84 0.84 -18.31
CA SER A 502 14.05 -0.33 -17.89
C SER A 502 12.76 0.06 -17.17
N ILE A 503 12.74 1.18 -16.44
CA ILE A 503 11.50 1.76 -15.89
C ILE A 503 10.55 2.13 -17.02
N ALA A 504 11.02 2.83 -18.06
CA ALA A 504 10.19 3.18 -19.20
C ALA A 504 9.59 1.94 -19.88
N VAL A 505 10.34 0.84 -19.95
CA VAL A 505 9.87 -0.43 -20.53
C VAL A 505 8.87 -1.15 -19.62
N ALA A 506 9.20 -1.33 -18.33
CA ALA A 506 8.42 -2.14 -17.40
C ALA A 506 7.19 -1.41 -16.84
N VAL A 507 7.29 -0.09 -16.67
CA VAL A 507 6.26 0.76 -16.06
C VAL A 507 5.50 1.55 -17.12
N GLY A 508 6.03 1.73 -18.34
CA GLY A 508 5.38 2.50 -19.40
C GLY A 508 3.97 2.03 -19.74
N GLY A 509 3.75 0.71 -19.83
CA GLY A 509 2.40 0.17 -20.04
C GLY A 509 1.45 0.44 -18.86
N LEU A 510 1.94 0.30 -17.62
CA LEU A 510 1.15 0.63 -16.42
C LEU A 510 0.79 2.12 -16.38
N PHE A 511 1.72 3.00 -16.73
CA PHE A 511 1.47 4.43 -16.82
C PHE A 511 0.44 4.78 -17.89
N LEU A 512 0.50 4.14 -19.07
CA LEU A 512 -0.51 4.33 -20.10
C LEU A 512 -1.89 3.81 -19.69
N LEU A 513 -1.98 2.71 -18.93
CA LEU A 513 -3.24 2.26 -18.33
C LEU A 513 -3.78 3.27 -17.31
N TRP A 514 -2.90 3.83 -16.49
CA TRP A 514 -3.28 4.89 -15.55
C TRP A 514 -3.81 6.11 -16.31
N CYS A 515 -3.13 6.57 -17.36
CA CYS A 515 -3.59 7.65 -18.21
C CYS A 515 -4.95 7.34 -18.86
N LEU A 516 -5.09 6.15 -19.45
CA LEU A 516 -6.34 5.70 -20.06
C LEU A 516 -7.50 5.75 -19.06
N HIS A 517 -7.27 5.30 -17.83
CA HIS A 517 -8.33 5.23 -16.83
C HIS A 517 -8.65 6.59 -16.20
N PHE A 518 -7.64 7.35 -15.76
CA PHE A 518 -7.83 8.52 -14.92
C PHE A 518 -7.89 9.85 -15.69
N ILE A 519 -7.29 9.99 -16.89
CA ILE A 519 -7.41 11.25 -17.64
C ILE A 519 -8.88 11.56 -17.98
N PRO A 520 -9.69 10.63 -18.54
CA PRO A 520 -11.10 10.90 -18.79
C PRO A 520 -11.89 11.20 -17.51
N ASP A 521 -11.50 10.60 -16.38
CA ASP A 521 -12.15 10.85 -15.09
C ASP A 521 -11.86 12.25 -14.55
N TYR A 522 -10.59 12.69 -14.64
CA TYR A 522 -10.19 14.06 -14.31
C TYR A 522 -10.87 15.10 -15.21
N LEU A 523 -11.14 14.74 -16.47
CA LEU A 523 -11.93 15.54 -17.41
C LEU A 523 -13.45 15.48 -17.15
N GLN A 524 -13.89 14.77 -16.11
CA GLN A 524 -15.30 14.61 -15.73
C GLN A 524 -16.15 13.93 -16.82
N ILE A 525 -15.52 13.09 -17.65
CA ILE A 525 -16.21 12.20 -18.59
C ILE A 525 -16.56 10.88 -17.90
N GLY A 526 -15.76 10.47 -16.92
CA GLY A 526 -15.86 9.21 -16.17
C GLY A 526 -14.62 8.33 -16.36
N PRO A 527 -14.41 7.28 -15.55
CA PRO A 527 -13.22 6.44 -15.65
C PRO A 527 -13.13 5.71 -16.99
N GLY A 528 -11.95 5.71 -17.61
CA GLY A 528 -11.81 5.30 -19.01
C GLY A 528 -12.25 3.87 -19.31
N PHE A 529 -12.07 2.92 -18.38
CA PHE A 529 -12.54 1.54 -18.59
C PHE A 529 -14.07 1.45 -18.53
N ASP A 530 -14.72 2.26 -17.70
CA ASP A 530 -16.17 2.36 -17.63
C ASP A 530 -16.73 3.00 -18.91
N VAL A 531 -16.10 4.09 -19.38
CA VAL A 531 -16.44 4.78 -20.63
C VAL A 531 -16.32 3.85 -21.84
N LEU A 532 -15.32 2.96 -21.84
CA LEU A 532 -15.13 1.94 -22.88
C LEU A 532 -16.09 0.74 -22.77
N GLY A 533 -16.99 0.71 -21.78
CA GLY A 533 -17.89 -0.43 -21.55
C GLY A 533 -17.19 -1.68 -21.00
N LEU A 534 -16.02 -1.50 -20.37
CA LEU A 534 -15.17 -2.56 -19.83
C LEU A 534 -14.85 -2.36 -18.32
N PRO A 535 -15.83 -2.07 -17.46
CA PRO A 535 -15.60 -1.74 -16.05
C PRO A 535 -14.92 -2.87 -15.25
N GLN A 536 -15.00 -4.12 -15.71
CA GLN A 536 -14.32 -5.28 -15.10
C GLN A 536 -12.79 -5.18 -15.11
N TYR A 537 -12.22 -4.34 -15.98
CA TYR A 537 -10.77 -4.09 -16.04
C TYR A 537 -10.35 -2.81 -15.29
N GLY A 538 -11.31 -2.01 -14.83
CA GLY A 538 -11.07 -0.74 -14.12
C GLY A 538 -11.02 -0.88 -12.60
N GLY A 539 -11.46 0.17 -11.91
CA GLY A 539 -11.68 0.17 -10.47
C GLY A 539 -10.42 -0.11 -9.65
N ARG A 540 -10.48 -1.13 -8.77
CA ARG A 540 -9.45 -1.38 -7.75
C ARG A 540 -8.05 -1.64 -8.33
N TRP A 541 -7.96 -2.25 -9.51
CA TRP A 541 -6.67 -2.53 -10.15
C TRP A 541 -6.01 -1.30 -10.74
N MET A 542 -6.80 -0.35 -11.23
CA MET A 542 -6.30 0.93 -11.72
C MET A 542 -5.94 1.84 -10.55
N MET A 543 -6.76 1.83 -9.50
CA MET A 543 -6.50 2.51 -8.22
C MET A 543 -5.13 2.14 -7.62
N MET A 544 -4.72 0.88 -7.69
CA MET A 544 -3.44 0.41 -7.13
C MET A 544 -2.20 0.76 -7.99
N LEU A 545 -2.37 1.25 -9.22
CA LEU A 545 -1.26 1.51 -10.13
C LEU A 545 -0.19 2.46 -9.56
N PRO A 546 -0.51 3.60 -8.90
CA PRO A 546 0.51 4.48 -8.34
C PRO A 546 1.46 3.76 -7.38
N VAL A 547 0.92 2.87 -6.54
CA VAL A 547 1.70 2.07 -5.58
C VAL A 547 2.57 1.04 -6.30
N ILE A 548 1.97 0.31 -7.24
CA ILE A 548 2.66 -0.72 -8.02
C ILE A 548 3.80 -0.08 -8.82
N MET A 549 3.54 1.00 -9.55
CA MET A 549 4.55 1.71 -10.33
C MET A 549 5.72 2.19 -9.46
N ALA A 550 5.44 2.78 -8.29
CA ALA A 550 6.48 3.22 -7.36
C ALA A 550 7.36 2.05 -6.86
N GLN A 551 6.74 0.93 -6.49
CA GLN A 551 7.45 -0.28 -6.05
C GLN A 551 8.34 -0.84 -7.17
N PHE A 552 7.81 -1.00 -8.39
CA PHE A 552 8.59 -1.50 -9.52
C PHE A 552 9.76 -0.57 -9.87
N CYS A 553 9.55 0.75 -9.86
CA CYS A 553 10.64 1.73 -10.06
C CYS A 553 11.77 1.52 -9.05
N ALA A 554 11.46 1.43 -7.75
CA ALA A 554 12.46 1.22 -6.71
C ALA A 554 13.19 -0.14 -6.88
N MET A 555 12.44 -1.21 -7.14
CA MET A 555 13.02 -2.55 -7.34
C MET A 555 13.93 -2.62 -8.57
N ILE A 556 13.58 -1.95 -9.67
CA ILE A 556 14.42 -1.90 -10.88
C ILE A 556 15.75 -1.18 -10.60
N VAL A 557 15.71 -0.06 -9.87
CA VAL A 557 16.93 0.68 -9.47
C VAL A 557 17.83 -0.20 -8.61
N ILE A 558 17.27 -0.88 -7.59
CA ILE A 558 18.01 -1.79 -6.72
C ILE A 558 18.58 -2.96 -7.52
N ASN A 559 17.79 -3.57 -8.40
CA ASN A 559 18.21 -4.69 -9.22
C ASN A 559 19.40 -4.34 -10.12
N HIS A 560 19.35 -3.19 -10.81
CA HIS A 560 20.50 -2.73 -11.60
C HIS A 560 21.70 -2.37 -10.74
N TRP A 561 21.50 -1.74 -9.58
CA TRP A 561 22.61 -1.48 -8.66
C TRP A 561 23.32 -2.78 -8.27
N CYS A 562 22.57 -3.84 -7.94
CA CYS A 562 23.10 -5.15 -7.62
C CYS A 562 23.87 -5.77 -8.80
N TYR A 563 23.29 -5.72 -10.01
CA TYR A 563 23.97 -6.23 -11.21
C TYR A 563 25.25 -5.45 -11.50
N LEU A 564 25.23 -4.12 -11.38
CA LEU A 564 26.40 -3.27 -11.59
C LEU A 564 27.50 -3.45 -10.51
N LYS A 565 27.18 -4.08 -9.38
CA LYS A 565 28.16 -4.42 -8.34
C LYS A 565 28.72 -5.83 -8.47
N THR A 566 27.96 -6.74 -9.07
CA THR A 566 28.25 -8.18 -9.07
C THR A 566 28.58 -8.75 -10.44
N GLY A 567 28.06 -8.17 -11.52
CA GLY A 567 28.11 -8.76 -12.86
C GLY A 567 27.22 -10.00 -13.03
N TYR A 568 26.36 -10.30 -12.05
CA TYR A 568 25.41 -11.42 -12.08
C TYR A 568 24.00 -10.97 -11.76
N ILE A 569 22.99 -11.63 -12.34
CA ILE A 569 21.58 -11.28 -12.10
C ILE A 569 21.10 -11.62 -10.68
N TRP A 570 21.76 -12.59 -10.02
CA TRP A 570 21.20 -13.31 -8.87
C TRP A 570 20.99 -12.47 -7.61
N LEU A 571 21.88 -11.53 -7.29
CA LEU A 571 21.69 -10.68 -6.10
C LEU A 571 20.45 -9.79 -6.22
N GLY A 572 20.31 -9.12 -7.36
CA GLY A 572 19.23 -8.17 -7.61
C GLY A 572 17.87 -8.85 -7.61
N VAL A 573 17.72 -9.94 -8.38
CA VAL A 573 16.45 -10.67 -8.48
C VAL A 573 16.04 -11.31 -7.16
N THR A 574 17.00 -11.83 -6.38
CA THR A 574 16.70 -12.44 -5.08
C THR A 574 16.32 -11.38 -4.06
N PHE A 575 17.11 -10.31 -3.93
CA PHE A 575 16.86 -9.29 -2.92
C PHE A 575 15.57 -8.51 -3.20
N THR A 576 15.32 -8.14 -4.45
CA THR A 576 14.09 -7.39 -4.81
C THR A 576 12.83 -8.24 -4.75
N SER A 577 12.91 -9.55 -5.04
CA SER A 577 11.75 -10.45 -4.84
C SER A 577 11.46 -10.71 -3.36
N LEU A 578 12.47 -10.80 -2.49
CA LEU A 578 12.27 -10.85 -1.03
C LEU A 578 11.56 -9.59 -0.52
N LEU A 579 11.98 -8.41 -0.97
CA LEU A 579 11.34 -7.14 -0.61
C LEU A 579 9.91 -7.06 -1.12
N MET A 580 9.65 -7.42 -2.38
CA MET A 580 8.30 -7.43 -2.94
C MET A 580 7.37 -8.42 -2.21
N ALA A 581 7.88 -9.61 -1.89
CA ALA A 581 7.14 -10.59 -1.09
C ALA A 581 6.82 -10.04 0.30
N TRP A 582 7.72 -9.27 0.91
CA TRP A 582 7.49 -8.69 2.22
C TRP A 582 6.42 -7.60 2.16
N MET A 583 6.50 -6.70 1.17
CA MET A 583 5.47 -5.68 0.95
C MET A 583 4.09 -6.31 0.69
N MET A 584 4.04 -7.35 -0.14
CA MET A 584 2.80 -8.05 -0.48
C MET A 584 2.23 -8.82 0.72
N VAL A 585 3.00 -9.72 1.32
CA VAL A 585 2.53 -10.57 2.42
C VAL A 585 2.37 -9.78 3.71
N GLY A 586 3.07 -8.67 3.89
CA GLY A 586 2.94 -7.80 5.06
C GLY A 586 1.75 -6.86 4.98
N GLY A 587 1.47 -6.30 3.80
CA GLY A 587 0.45 -5.27 3.63
C GLY A 587 -0.94 -5.77 3.25
N GLN A 588 -1.04 -6.99 2.69
CA GLN A 588 -2.32 -7.44 2.14
C GLN A 588 -3.24 -8.12 3.15
N VAL A 589 -4.54 -8.14 2.83
CA VAL A 589 -5.54 -8.88 3.61
C VAL A 589 -5.33 -10.39 3.51
N ILE A 590 -5.48 -11.09 4.63
CA ILE A 590 -5.61 -12.53 4.73
C ILE A 590 -7.10 -12.86 4.89
N GLY A 591 -7.65 -13.60 3.95
CA GLY A 591 -9.04 -14.06 4.02
C GLY A 591 -9.88 -13.54 2.86
N ARG A 592 -11.13 -14.01 2.82
CA ARG A 592 -12.06 -13.75 1.72
C ARG A 592 -13.20 -12.85 2.19
N PHE A 593 -13.39 -11.71 1.52
CA PHE A 593 -14.63 -10.94 1.67
C PHE A 593 -15.76 -11.66 0.95
N MET A 594 -16.23 -12.80 1.46
CA MET A 594 -17.40 -13.47 0.91
C MET A 594 -18.61 -12.53 1.05
N ALA A 595 -19.26 -12.24 -0.08
CA ALA A 595 -20.51 -11.50 -0.14
C ALA A 595 -21.61 -12.19 0.69
#